data_AF-A0A2H9MAP2-F1
#
_entry.id   AF-A0A2H9MAP2-F1
#
_cell.length_a   1.000
_cell.length_b   1.000
_cell.length_c   1.000
_cell.angle_alpha   90.00
_cell.angle_beta   90.00
_cell.angle_gamma   90.00
#
_symmetry.space_group_name_H-M   'P 1'
#
loop_
_entity.id
_entity.type
_entity.pdbx_description
1 polymer ?
#
loop_
_entity_poly.entity_id
_entity_poly.type
_entity_poly.pdbx_seq_one_letter_code
_entity_poly.pdbx_strand_id
1 'polypeptide(L)'
;AHVNLEKAMRLSDRIGGHLVSGHVDGVGEVVAFNDIGESWRLIVRAPQALAKYIAVKGSITINGVSLTVNRVAGNEFEVNLIPHTL
;
A
#
# COMPACT_ATOMS: atom_id res chain seq x y z
N ALA A 1 12.59 16.67 3.43
CA ALA A 1 11.93 15.44 2.95
C ALA A 1 11.36 14.72 4.17
N HIS A 2 10.12 14.22 4.09
CA HIS A 2 9.46 13.49 5.18
C HIS A 2 9.46 11.99 4.88
N VAL A 3 9.45 11.17 5.94
CA VAL A 3 9.42 9.70 5.85
C VAL A 3 8.43 9.13 6.87
N ASN A 4 7.84 7.99 6.52
CA ASN A 4 7.00 7.24 7.44
C ASN A 4 7.89 6.44 8.41
N LEU A 5 7.48 6.39 9.67
CA LEU A 5 8.18 5.67 10.73
C LEU A 5 7.19 4.78 11.49
N GLU A 6 7.52 3.51 11.64
CA GLU A 6 6.79 2.55 12.47
C GLU A 6 7.79 1.78 13.34
N LYS A 7 7.46 1.56 14.61
CA LYS A 7 8.32 0.79 15.52
C LYS A 7 8.13 -0.70 15.25
N ALA A 8 9.21 -1.47 15.36
CA ALA A 8 9.11 -2.92 15.36
C ALA A 8 8.14 -3.40 16.45
N MET A 9 7.23 -4.29 16.06
CA MET A 9 6.25 -4.87 16.98
C MET A 9 6.93 -5.73 18.05
N ARG A 10 6.43 -5.64 19.28
CA ARG A 10 6.74 -6.60 20.35
C ARG A 10 5.82 -7.81 20.24
N LEU A 11 6.22 -8.91 20.88
CA LEU A 11 5.45 -10.16 20.89
C LEU A 11 4.01 -10.00 21.40
N SER A 12 3.78 -9.05 22.31
CA SER A 12 2.48 -8.77 22.92
C SER A 12 1.64 -7.74 22.17
N ASP A 13 2.18 -7.11 21.13
CA ASP A 13 1.49 -6.01 20.46
C ASP A 13 0.36 -6.54 19.57
N ARG A 14 -0.71 -5.76 19.43
CA ARG A 14 -1.82 -6.09 18.53
C ARG A 14 -1.42 -5.77 17.09
N ILE A 15 -1.78 -6.65 16.15
CA ILE A 15 -1.58 -6.41 14.72
C ILE A 15 -2.72 -5.54 14.20
N GLY A 16 -2.40 -4.30 13.82
CA GLY A 16 -3.24 -3.49 12.95
C GLY A 16 -2.80 -3.68 11.50
N GLY A 17 -3.74 -3.96 10.58
CA GLY A 17 -3.39 -4.23 9.17
C GLY A 17 -2.95 -5.68 8.94
N HIS A 18 -1.74 -5.88 8.41
CA HIS A 18 -1.14 -7.19 8.12
C HIS A 18 0.33 -7.25 8.56
N LEU A 19 0.93 -8.43 8.53
CA LEU A 19 2.34 -8.60 8.89
C LEU A 19 3.26 -7.96 7.83
N VAL A 20 4.09 -7.02 8.26
CA VAL A 20 5.07 -6.32 7.42
C VAL A 20 6.47 -6.62 7.94
N SER A 21 7.32 -7.21 7.10
CA SER A 21 8.70 -7.58 7.47
C SER A 21 9.67 -6.39 7.45
N GLY A 22 9.32 -5.32 6.72
CA GLY A 22 10.22 -4.21 6.39
C GLY A 22 11.15 -4.48 5.21
N HIS A 23 11.08 -5.66 4.58
CA HIS A 23 11.82 -5.95 3.35
C HIS A 23 11.04 -5.42 2.14
N VAL A 24 11.62 -4.47 1.42
CA VAL A 24 10.97 -3.86 0.24
C VAL A 24 11.29 -4.68 -1.00
N ASP A 25 10.27 -5.26 -1.62
CA ASP A 25 10.43 -6.10 -2.82
C ASP A 25 10.68 -5.30 -4.12
N GLY A 26 10.32 -4.01 -4.14
CA GLY A 26 10.52 -3.15 -5.29
C GLY A 26 9.97 -1.74 -5.12
N VAL A 27 10.20 -0.90 -6.12
CA VAL A 27 9.70 0.49 -6.17
C VAL A 27 8.63 0.58 -7.25
N GLY A 28 7.44 1.05 -6.86
CA GLY A 28 6.35 1.36 -7.79
C GLY A 28 6.33 2.84 -8.19
N GLU A 29 5.70 3.13 -9.33
CA GLU A 29 5.48 4.49 -9.84
C GLU A 29 4.04 4.92 -9.54
N VAL A 30 3.85 6.12 -9.00
CA VAL A 30 2.51 6.71 -8.87
C VAL A 30 2.03 7.16 -10.24
N VAL A 31 1.02 6.49 -10.78
CA VAL A 31 0.48 6.84 -12.11
C VAL A 31 -0.72 7.78 -12.03
N ALA A 32 -1.45 7.77 -10.90
CA ALA A 32 -2.53 8.71 -10.66
C ALA A 32 -2.78 8.89 -9.15
N PHE A 33 -3.13 10.12 -8.76
CA PHE A 33 -3.55 10.45 -7.40
C PHE A 33 -4.70 11.45 -7.47
N ASN A 34 -5.92 10.98 -7.24
CA ASN A 34 -7.14 11.76 -7.46
C ASN A 34 -7.92 11.87 -6.16
N ASP A 35 -8.37 13.07 -5.82
CA ASP A 35 -9.40 13.27 -4.81
C ASP A 35 -10.74 12.74 -5.34
N ILE A 36 -11.40 11.88 -4.56
CA ILE A 36 -12.71 11.31 -4.87
C ILE A 36 -13.76 11.66 -3.80
N GLY A 37 -13.53 12.73 -3.04
CA GLY A 37 -14.43 13.25 -2.01
C GLY A 37 -14.03 12.78 -0.60
N GLU A 38 -14.48 11.60 -0.20
CA GLU A 38 -14.23 11.08 1.15
C GLU A 38 -12.86 10.41 1.30
N SER A 39 -12.13 10.25 0.20
CA SER A 39 -10.81 9.59 0.16
C SER A 39 -10.06 10.02 -1.09
N TRP A 40 -8.80 9.59 -1.20
CA TRP A 40 -7.99 9.76 -2.38
C TRP A 40 -7.75 8.41 -3.05
N ARG A 41 -8.01 8.36 -4.35
CA ARG A 41 -7.73 7.22 -5.21
C ARG A 41 -6.29 7.30 -5.68
N LEU A 42 -5.46 6.37 -5.21
CA LEU A 42 -4.08 6.22 -5.61
C LEU A 42 -3.94 5.01 -6.53
N ILE A 43 -3.35 5.20 -7.71
CA ILE A 43 -2.98 4.13 -8.63
C ILE A 43 -1.46 4.06 -8.71
N VAL A 44 -0.92 2.86 -8.51
CA VAL A 44 0.52 2.60 -8.54
C VAL A 44 0.83 1.50 -9.55
N ARG A 45 1.83 1.73 -10.39
CA ARG A 45 2.41 0.71 -11.27
C ARG A 45 3.56 0.02 -10.55
N ALA A 46 3.40 -1.26 -10.26
CA ALA A 46 4.44 -2.10 -9.69
C ALA A 46 5.37 -2.68 -10.77
N PRO A 47 6.59 -3.12 -10.41
CA PRO A 47 7.40 -3.97 -11.27
C PRO A 47 6.62 -5.20 -11.74
N GLN A 48 6.71 -5.54 -13.03
CA GLN A 48 5.95 -6.65 -13.63
C GLN A 48 6.15 -7.99 -12.89
N ALA A 49 7.35 -8.25 -12.37
CA ALA A 49 7.67 -9.47 -11.62
C ALA A 49 6.84 -9.62 -10.33
N LEU A 50 6.35 -8.51 -9.76
CA LEU A 50 5.55 -8.50 -8.53
C LEU A 50 4.05 -8.64 -8.80
N ALA A 51 3.58 -8.40 -10.03
CA ALA A 51 2.15 -8.32 -10.35
C ALA A 51 1.36 -9.55 -9.91
N LYS A 52 1.95 -10.76 -10.03
CA LYS A 52 1.30 -12.02 -9.62
C LYS A 52 1.02 -12.14 -8.11
N TYR A 53 1.65 -11.33 -7.27
CA TYR A 53 1.46 -11.32 -5.82
C TYR A 53 0.41 -10.29 -5.37
N ILE A 54 -0.04 -9.42 -6.27
CA ILE A 54 -0.96 -8.33 -5.97
C ILE A 54 -2.37 -8.78 -6.36
N ALA A 55 -3.20 -9.07 -5.36
CA ALA A 55 -4.57 -9.54 -5.56
C ALA A 55 -5.60 -8.50 -5.10
N VAL A 56 -6.73 -8.44 -5.79
CA VAL A 56 -7.88 -7.63 -5.37
C VAL A 56 -8.36 -8.07 -3.99
N LYS A 57 -8.63 -7.11 -3.09
CA LYS A 57 -8.88 -7.31 -1.65
C LYS A 57 -7.72 -7.91 -0.86
N GLY A 58 -6.56 -8.08 -1.47
CA GLY A 58 -5.31 -8.41 -0.80
C GLY A 58 -4.74 -7.21 -0.03
N SER A 59 -3.80 -7.49 0.84
CA SER A 59 -3.02 -6.47 1.57
C SER A 59 -1.76 -6.12 0.79
N ILE A 60 -1.38 -4.85 0.84
CA ILE A 60 -0.14 -4.35 0.25
C ILE A 60 0.46 -3.28 1.16
N THR A 61 1.78 -3.17 1.19
CA THR A 61 2.48 -2.13 1.96
C THR A 61 3.11 -1.13 1.00
N ILE A 62 2.81 0.16 1.18
CA ILE A 62 3.43 1.26 0.43
C ILE A 62 4.06 2.21 1.43
N ASN A 63 5.38 2.42 1.34
CA ASN A 63 6.13 3.28 2.28
C ASN A 63 5.82 2.97 3.75
N GLY A 64 5.72 1.69 4.12
CA GLY A 64 5.40 1.25 5.48
C GLY A 64 3.92 1.31 5.88
N VAL A 65 3.03 1.81 5.02
CA VAL A 65 1.59 1.86 5.32
C VAL A 65 0.90 0.62 4.77
N SER A 66 0.24 -0.13 5.65
CA SER A 66 -0.62 -1.25 5.27
C SER A 66 -1.91 -0.75 4.63
N LEU A 67 -2.18 -1.17 3.39
CA LEU A 67 -3.34 -0.77 2.60
C LEU A 67 -4.05 -1.99 2.00
N THR A 68 -5.29 -1.78 1.56
CA THR A 68 -6.10 -2.78 0.87
C THR A 68 -6.13 -2.49 -0.62
N VAL A 69 -5.84 -3.49 -1.45
CA VAL A 69 -5.93 -3.37 -2.91
C VAL A 69 -7.40 -3.37 -3.34
N ASN A 70 -7.85 -2.28 -3.95
CA ASN A 70 -9.22 -2.13 -4.45
C ASN A 70 -9.39 -2.75 -5.84
N ARG A 71 -8.41 -2.58 -6.73
CA ARG A 71 -8.43 -3.07 -8.12
C ARG A 71 -7.03 -3.43 -8.59
N VAL A 72 -6.94 -4.33 -9.57
CA VAL A 72 -5.70 -4.72 -10.25
C VAL A 72 -5.96 -4.77 -11.76
N ALA A 73 -5.07 -4.19 -12.55
CA ALA A 73 -5.08 -4.23 -14.01
C ALA A 73 -3.64 -4.37 -14.53
N GLY A 74 -3.26 -5.56 -14.99
CA GLY A 74 -1.86 -5.84 -15.34
C GLY A 74 -0.96 -5.74 -14.11
N ASN A 75 0.03 -4.84 -14.15
CA ASN A 75 0.90 -4.50 -13.01
C ASN A 75 0.52 -3.18 -12.33
N GLU A 76 -0.62 -2.60 -12.65
CA GLU A 76 -1.17 -1.44 -11.95
C GLU A 76 -2.21 -1.89 -10.92
N PHE A 77 -2.14 -1.29 -9.75
CA PHE A 77 -3.10 -1.55 -8.68
C PHE A 77 -3.59 -0.25 -8.06
N GLU A 78 -4.81 -0.30 -7.53
CA GLU A 78 -5.51 0.83 -6.94
C GLU A 78 -5.68 0.61 -5.44
N VAL A 79 -5.49 1.67 -4.66
CA VAL A 79 -5.79 1.75 -3.23
C VAL A 79 -6.52 3.05 -2.93
N ASN A 80 -7.38 3.05 -1.92
CA ASN A 80 -8.00 4.27 -1.38
C ASN A 80 -7.32 4.69 -0.09
N LEU A 81 -6.94 5.97 -0.01
CA LEU A 81 -6.40 6.60 1.19
C LEU A 81 -7.48 7.44 1.84
N ILE A 82 -7.84 7.11 3.09
CA ILE A 82 -8.78 7.91 3.88
C ILE A 82 -8.07 9.14 4.49
N PRO A 83 -8.79 10.21 4.86
CA PRO A 83 -8.17 11.44 5.39
C PRO A 83 -7.24 11.22 6.58
N HIS A 84 -7.53 10.23 7.44
CA HIS A 84 -6.68 9.90 8.58
C HIS A 84 -5.33 9.23 8.21
N THR A 85 -5.16 8.81 6.95
CA THR A 85 -3.95 8.15 6.44
C THR A 85 -3.00 9.10 5.70
N LEU A 86 -3.44 10.34 5.43
CA LEU A 86 -2.65 11.37 4.74
C LEU A 86 -1.95 12.33 5.70
#